data_AF-A0A511K977-F1
#
_entry.id   AF-A0A511K977-F1
#
_cell.length_a   1.000
_cell.length_b   1.000
_cell.length_c   1.000
_cell.angle_alpha   90.00
_cell.angle_beta   90.00
_cell.angle_gamma   90.00
#
_symmetry.space_group_name_H-M   'P 1'
#
loop_
_entity.id
_entity.type
_entity.pdbx_description
1 polymer ?
#
loop_
_entity_poly.entity_id
_entity_poly.type
_entity_poly.pdbx_seq_one_letter_code
_entity_poly.pdbx_strand_id
1 'polypeptide(L)'
;MPSIKSCLASLALVALAFAPVNASKATSAGVVARNQHVERSVKSSAAVARRDAAAKALKKRAGRATGRTTFANRKTAASSKGNSASNNAAPVSKTDPYAANSAFLNTKAALAAAKIRCGTNAICRTKGPAAPANGDSFCIAGSCTFRCNPGYAPGGTDGTQCVPSQTQCGGTTCDVPQFGYATCNTDGTCNIGCAAGYQRYSTNVAQTGPYHCFATQTDAANCGTPGNACPASYNGIGEPVCKFGTCRVSCPVGYALRRAQSATNPYYCYNGLSSLGPA
;
A
#
# COMPACT_ATOMS: atom_id res chain seq x y z
N MET A 1 8.33 48.84 -50.93
CA MET A 1 9.28 49.96 -50.85
C MET A 1 8.74 50.99 -49.85
N PRO A 2 9.60 51.60 -49.00
CA PRO A 2 9.26 52.07 -47.66
C PRO A 2 9.17 53.61 -47.52
N SER A 3 8.63 54.11 -46.40
CA SER A 3 8.92 55.44 -45.81
C SER A 3 8.49 55.38 -44.34
N ILE A 4 9.35 55.38 -43.30
CA ILE A 4 10.37 56.33 -42.83
C ILE A 4 9.75 57.70 -42.46
N LYS A 5 9.88 58.05 -41.16
CA LYS A 5 9.59 59.28 -40.37
C LYS A 5 8.72 58.87 -39.15
N SER A 6 9.15 58.87 -37.89
CA SER A 6 10.15 59.66 -37.14
C SER A 6 10.59 58.81 -35.92
N CYS A 7 11.86 58.60 -35.57
CA CYS A 7 12.91 59.48 -35.04
C CYS A 7 12.61 60.17 -33.68
N LEU A 8 13.49 59.84 -32.72
CA LEU A 8 13.92 60.56 -31.50
C LEU A 8 13.00 60.42 -30.26
N ALA A 9 13.48 60.25 -29.02
CA ALA A 9 14.79 60.02 -28.39
C ALA A 9 14.42 59.69 -26.90
N SER A 10 15.08 58.79 -26.16
CA SER A 10 16.27 59.07 -25.33
C SER A 10 16.35 57.89 -24.33
N LEU A 11 17.43 57.10 -24.32
CA LEU A 11 18.56 57.23 -23.39
C LEU A 11 18.18 57.18 -21.90
N ALA A 12 18.30 56.00 -21.30
CA ALA A 12 18.65 55.85 -19.89
C ALA A 12 19.41 54.52 -19.63
N LEU A 13 20.73 54.67 -19.50
CA LEU A 13 21.63 53.96 -18.59
C LEU A 13 21.72 52.42 -18.64
N VAL A 14 22.77 51.99 -19.35
CA VAL A 14 23.64 50.87 -19.02
C VAL A 14 24.25 51.07 -17.62
N ALA A 15 24.10 50.08 -16.73
CA ALA A 15 25.12 49.59 -15.79
C ALA A 15 24.47 48.79 -14.65
N LEU A 16 24.69 47.47 -14.63
CA LEU A 16 25.31 46.78 -13.48
C LEU A 16 25.49 45.31 -13.80
N ALA A 17 26.75 45.04 -14.13
CA ALA A 17 27.30 43.76 -14.47
C ALA A 17 27.61 42.93 -13.21
N PHE A 18 27.59 41.61 -13.35
CA PHE A 18 28.29 40.58 -12.57
C PHE A 18 28.16 40.62 -11.03
N ALA A 19 27.23 39.81 -10.50
CA ALA A 19 27.32 39.33 -9.12
C ALA A 19 28.43 38.26 -9.02
N PRO A 20 29.34 38.34 -8.02
CA PRO A 20 30.36 37.32 -7.82
C PRO A 20 29.75 36.08 -7.17
N VAL A 21 29.96 34.93 -7.79
CA VAL A 21 29.86 33.62 -7.16
C VAL A 21 30.94 33.52 -6.08
N ASN A 22 30.53 33.48 -4.81
CA ASN A 22 31.44 33.19 -3.70
C ASN A 22 31.93 31.75 -3.82
N ALA A 23 33.11 31.59 -4.44
CA ALA A 23 33.93 30.40 -4.33
C ALA A 23 34.41 30.26 -2.89
N SER A 24 33.91 29.25 -2.18
CA SER A 24 34.42 28.88 -0.86
C SER A 24 35.86 28.35 -1.01
N LYS A 25 36.84 29.17 -0.63
CA LYS A 25 38.23 28.73 -0.45
C LYS A 25 38.28 27.72 0.70
N ALA A 26 38.70 26.51 0.39
CA ALA A 26 39.18 25.56 1.38
C ALA A 26 40.55 26.03 1.88
N THR A 27 40.66 26.34 3.18
CA THR A 27 41.92 26.46 3.88
C THR A 27 42.07 25.27 4.83
N SER A 28 43.01 24.41 4.49
CA SER A 28 43.62 23.42 5.35
C SER A 28 44.57 24.10 6.33
N ALA A 29 44.17 24.23 7.61
CA ALA A 29 45.10 24.36 8.73
C ALA A 29 44.35 24.13 10.06
N GLY A 30 44.87 23.22 10.90
CA GLY A 30 44.59 23.19 12.33
C GLY A 30 43.82 21.98 12.84
N VAL A 31 44.52 20.85 13.01
CA VAL A 31 44.17 19.84 14.00
C VAL A 31 44.28 20.50 15.38
N VAL A 32 43.18 20.65 16.11
CA VAL A 32 43.19 20.96 17.56
C VAL A 32 42.13 20.12 18.27
N ALA A 33 42.54 19.67 19.45
CA ALA A 33 42.09 18.51 20.21
C ALA A 33 40.72 18.63 20.93
N ARG A 34 40.29 17.47 21.42
CA ARG A 34 39.09 17.18 22.23
C ARG A 34 39.00 18.05 23.51
N ASN A 35 37.74 18.29 23.90
CA ASN A 35 37.25 18.74 25.21
C ASN A 35 37.34 20.24 25.55
N GLN A 36 36.41 21.03 24.99
CA GLN A 36 35.83 22.18 25.70
C GLN A 36 34.32 22.30 25.39
N HIS A 37 33.49 21.90 26.36
CA HIS A 37 32.07 22.27 26.39
C HIS A 37 31.98 23.74 26.83
N VAL A 38 31.81 24.65 25.88
CA VAL A 38 31.34 26.01 26.15
C VAL A 38 29.90 26.10 25.67
N GLU A 39 28.97 26.18 26.62
CA GLU A 39 27.54 26.38 26.35
C GLU A 39 27.32 27.72 25.63
N ARG A 40 27.05 27.67 24.32
CA ARG A 40 26.42 28.79 23.62
C ARG A 40 24.90 28.64 23.72
N SER A 41 24.27 29.52 24.49
CA SER A 41 22.81 29.63 24.58
C SER A 41 22.22 30.17 23.27
N VAL A 42 21.92 29.26 22.34
CA VAL A 42 21.16 29.60 21.14
C VAL A 42 19.68 29.66 21.53
N LYS A 43 19.10 30.87 21.51
CA LYS A 43 17.65 31.07 21.70
C LYS A 43 16.89 30.16 20.72
N SER A 44 15.94 29.38 21.24
CA SER A 44 15.16 28.44 20.44
C SER A 44 14.48 29.18 19.28
N SER A 45 14.73 28.73 18.05
CA SER A 45 14.16 29.38 16.87
C SER A 45 12.63 29.23 16.90
N ALA A 46 11.91 30.20 16.34
CA ALA A 46 10.44 30.20 16.28
C ALA A 46 9.85 28.91 15.66
N ALA A 47 10.64 28.17 14.89
CA ALA A 47 10.27 26.86 14.35
C ALA A 47 10.15 25.75 15.42
N VAL A 48 11.02 25.76 16.44
CA VAL A 48 10.98 24.79 17.55
C VAL A 48 9.77 25.09 18.45
N ALA A 49 9.54 26.37 18.78
CA ALA A 49 8.36 26.80 19.53
C ALA A 49 7.03 26.42 18.83
N ARG A 50 6.99 26.49 17.49
CA ARG A 50 5.82 26.05 16.69
C ARG A 50 5.63 24.53 16.72
N ARG A 51 6.70 23.73 16.70
CA ARG A 51 6.60 22.25 16.84
C ARG A 51 6.09 21.85 18.22
N ASP A 52 6.58 22.50 19.28
CA ASP A 52 6.17 22.17 20.65
C ASP A 52 4.72 22.60 20.92
N ALA A 53 4.29 23.73 20.37
CA ALA A 53 2.89 24.15 20.42
C ALA A 53 1.95 23.17 19.69
N ALA A 54 2.35 22.67 18.51
CA ALA A 54 1.59 21.68 17.75
C ALA A 54 1.50 20.34 18.50
N ALA A 55 2.60 19.89 19.12
CA ALA A 55 2.62 18.67 19.92
C ALA A 55 1.70 18.78 21.16
N LYS A 56 1.68 19.94 21.83
CA LYS A 56 0.83 20.18 23.00
C LYS A 56 -0.66 20.24 22.62
N ALA A 57 -1.01 20.77 21.44
CA ALA A 57 -2.38 20.79 20.93
C ALA A 57 -2.91 19.37 20.58
N LEU A 58 -2.06 18.50 20.01
CA LEU A 58 -2.41 17.11 19.71
C LEU A 58 -2.66 16.28 20.98
N LYS A 59 -1.82 16.48 22.02
CA LYS A 59 -1.99 15.79 23.31
C LYS A 59 -3.27 16.20 24.04
N LYS A 60 -3.69 17.48 23.91
CA LYS A 60 -4.96 17.98 24.46
C LYS A 60 -6.20 17.44 23.72
N ARG A 61 -6.09 17.11 22.42
CA ARG A 61 -7.16 16.43 21.66
C ARG A 61 -7.25 14.94 22.01
N ALA A 62 -6.11 14.27 22.20
CA ALA A 62 -6.08 12.87 22.63
C ALA A 62 -6.68 12.66 24.04
N GLY A 63 -6.46 13.61 24.97
CA GLY A 63 -7.02 13.55 26.33
C GLY A 63 -8.51 13.89 26.44
N ARG A 64 -9.14 14.46 25.39
CA ARG A 64 -10.60 14.74 25.36
C ARG A 64 -11.42 13.61 24.72
N ALA A 65 -10.78 12.63 24.08
CA ALA A 65 -11.44 11.49 23.45
C ALA A 65 -11.70 10.32 24.41
N THR A 66 -11.16 10.35 25.63
CA THR A 66 -11.28 9.31 26.65
C THR A 66 -12.38 9.56 27.71
N GLY A 67 -13.29 10.52 27.47
CA GLY A 67 -14.31 10.91 28.46
C GLY A 67 -15.77 10.87 27.99
N ARG A 68 -16.10 10.17 26.89
CA ARG A 68 -17.48 10.13 26.39
C ARG A 68 -17.82 8.82 25.67
N THR A 69 -17.86 7.73 26.43
CA THR A 69 -18.48 6.46 26.01
C THR A 69 -19.27 5.86 27.17
N THR A 70 -20.49 6.36 27.38
CA THR A 70 -21.52 5.66 28.14
C THR A 70 -22.89 6.04 27.59
N PHE A 71 -23.76 5.03 27.43
CA PHE A 71 -25.16 5.08 27.02
C PHE A 71 -25.47 5.12 25.52
N ALA A 72 -25.54 3.94 24.90
CA ALA A 72 -26.77 3.40 24.30
C ALA A 72 -26.43 2.12 23.52
N ASN A 73 -26.73 0.95 24.09
CA ASN A 73 -27.19 -0.26 23.37
C ASN A 73 -27.33 -1.42 24.35
N ARG A 74 -28.51 -1.57 24.95
CA ARG A 74 -29.02 -2.87 25.37
C ARG A 74 -30.54 -2.93 25.19
N LYS A 75 -30.96 -4.05 24.58
CA LYS A 75 -32.27 -4.71 24.60
C LYS A 75 -33.41 -4.06 23.84
N THR A 76 -33.70 -4.67 22.69
CA THR A 76 -34.96 -5.41 22.54
C THR A 76 -34.65 -6.77 21.91
N ALA A 77 -34.92 -7.83 22.66
CA ALA A 77 -35.05 -9.19 22.16
C ALA A 77 -36.53 -9.53 22.25
N ALA A 78 -37.15 -9.85 21.12
CA ALA A 78 -38.40 -10.59 21.08
C ALA A 78 -38.49 -11.33 19.73
N SER A 79 -38.32 -12.65 19.83
CA SER A 79 -38.98 -13.72 19.07
C SER A 79 -39.57 -13.41 17.70
N SER A 80 -39.04 -14.05 16.67
CA SER A 80 -39.88 -14.82 15.74
C SER A 80 -39.07 -15.92 15.04
N LYS A 81 -39.55 -17.15 15.22
CA LYS A 81 -39.35 -18.27 14.29
C LYS A 81 -39.88 -17.84 12.92
N GLY A 82 -39.19 -18.24 11.85
CA GLY A 82 -39.73 -18.17 10.51
C GLY A 82 -38.65 -18.30 9.46
N ASN A 83 -38.67 -19.42 8.74
CA ASN A 83 -37.87 -19.72 7.56
C ASN A 83 -37.65 -18.51 6.66
N SER A 84 -36.41 -18.32 6.21
CA SER A 84 -36.15 -17.74 4.89
C SER A 84 -34.86 -18.33 4.37
N ALA A 85 -35.02 -19.31 3.49
CA ALA A 85 -34.06 -19.55 2.42
C ALA A 85 -33.83 -18.22 1.70
N SER A 86 -32.60 -17.74 1.77
CA SER A 86 -32.09 -16.74 0.84
C SER A 86 -30.62 -17.08 0.60
N ASN A 87 -30.43 -17.85 -0.46
CA ASN A 87 -29.16 -18.10 -1.10
C ASN A 87 -28.64 -16.77 -1.61
N ASN A 88 -27.62 -16.23 -0.95
CA ASN A 88 -26.55 -15.39 -1.51
C ASN A 88 -25.73 -14.84 -0.34
N ALA A 89 -25.03 -15.75 0.33
CA ALA A 89 -23.99 -15.33 1.23
C ALA A 89 -22.80 -14.85 0.40
N ALA A 90 -22.50 -13.55 0.50
CA ALA A 90 -21.24 -13.02 0.02
C ALA A 90 -20.07 -13.82 0.64
N PRO A 91 -19.03 -14.15 -0.13
CA PRO A 91 -17.95 -14.98 0.35
C PRO A 91 -17.21 -14.28 1.52
N VAL A 92 -17.07 -15.00 2.63
CA VAL A 92 -16.48 -14.46 3.87
C VAL A 92 -14.96 -14.62 3.82
N SER A 93 -14.23 -13.50 3.72
CA SER A 93 -12.76 -13.49 3.78
C SER A 93 -12.28 -13.64 5.23
N LYS A 94 -11.75 -14.82 5.59
CA LYS A 94 -11.01 -15.00 6.85
C LYS A 94 -9.52 -14.79 6.59
N THR A 95 -8.94 -13.87 7.38
CA THR A 95 -7.60 -13.25 7.30
C THR A 95 -6.57 -14.05 6.49
N ASP A 96 -6.30 -13.54 5.29
CA ASP A 96 -5.14 -13.92 4.50
C ASP A 96 -3.87 -13.80 5.38
N PRO A 97 -3.02 -14.83 5.44
CA PRO A 97 -1.78 -14.84 6.23
C PRO A 97 -0.75 -13.78 5.79
N TYR A 98 -0.92 -13.17 4.63
CA TYR A 98 -0.20 -11.97 4.17
C TYR A 98 -1.07 -10.71 4.18
N ALA A 99 -2.26 -10.76 4.79
CA ALA A 99 -3.06 -9.57 5.05
C ALA A 99 -2.33 -8.65 6.03
N ALA A 100 -2.64 -7.35 5.96
CA ALA A 100 -2.04 -6.33 6.83
C ALA A 100 -2.28 -6.60 8.34
N ASN A 101 -3.32 -7.35 8.71
CA ASN A 101 -3.66 -7.72 10.09
C ASN A 101 -3.25 -9.16 10.47
N SER A 102 -2.51 -9.87 9.61
CA SER A 102 -2.03 -11.23 9.90
C SER A 102 -0.97 -11.26 11.01
N ALA A 103 -0.89 -12.35 11.77
CA ALA A 103 0.16 -12.53 12.78
C ALA A 103 1.57 -12.41 12.15
N PHE A 104 1.76 -12.98 10.97
CA PHE A 104 3.01 -12.95 10.22
C PHE A 104 3.50 -11.53 9.91
N LEU A 105 2.62 -10.67 9.40
CA LEU A 105 2.97 -9.28 9.06
C LEU A 105 2.86 -8.29 10.23
N ASN A 106 2.38 -8.73 11.40
CA ASN A 106 2.30 -7.92 12.61
C ASN A 106 3.35 -8.27 13.67
N THR A 107 4.32 -9.12 13.34
CA THR A 107 5.51 -9.29 14.19
C THR A 107 6.27 -7.96 14.36
N LYS A 108 7.00 -7.80 15.46
CA LYS A 108 7.83 -6.60 15.69
C LYS A 108 8.80 -6.35 14.52
N ALA A 109 9.38 -7.41 13.98
CA ALA A 109 10.27 -7.34 12.82
C ALA A 109 9.52 -6.92 11.55
N ALA A 110 8.35 -7.51 11.26
CA ALA A 110 7.57 -7.14 10.07
C ALA A 110 7.07 -5.70 10.12
N LEU A 111 6.61 -5.23 11.29
CA LEU A 111 6.19 -3.85 11.50
C LEU A 111 7.37 -2.86 11.40
N ALA A 112 8.57 -3.26 11.85
CA ALA A 112 9.78 -2.47 11.66
C ALA A 112 10.20 -2.42 10.18
N ALA A 113 10.12 -3.53 9.46
CA ALA A 113 10.35 -3.57 8.02
C ALA A 113 9.36 -2.67 7.25
N ALA A 114 8.06 -2.73 7.57
CA ALA A 114 7.02 -1.94 6.90
C ALA A 114 7.22 -0.42 6.97
N LYS A 115 7.97 0.06 7.97
CA LYS A 115 8.34 1.49 8.13
C LYS A 115 9.46 1.93 7.19
N ILE A 116 10.22 0.98 6.63
CA ILE A 116 11.33 1.26 5.73
C ILE A 116 10.78 1.40 4.31
N ARG A 117 11.02 2.58 3.73
CA ARG A 117 10.73 2.85 2.32
C ARG A 117 11.81 2.22 1.45
N CYS A 118 11.40 1.71 0.30
CA CYS A 118 12.31 1.03 -0.62
C CYS A 118 11.93 1.33 -2.07
N GLY A 119 12.93 1.30 -2.95
CA GLY A 119 12.75 1.17 -4.40
C GLY A 119 13.14 -0.21 -4.93
N THR A 120 13.88 -0.99 -4.13
CA THR A 120 14.38 -2.33 -4.50
C THR A 120 14.40 -3.25 -3.28
N ASN A 121 14.40 -4.56 -3.51
CA ASN A 121 14.49 -5.57 -2.45
C ASN A 121 15.82 -5.47 -1.67
N ALA A 122 16.90 -5.01 -2.31
CA ALA A 122 18.22 -4.86 -1.70
C ALA A 122 18.20 -3.93 -0.48
N ILE A 123 17.40 -2.85 -0.51
CA ILE A 123 17.24 -1.95 0.63
C ILE A 123 16.61 -2.71 1.81
N CYS A 124 15.60 -3.53 1.54
CA CYS A 124 14.91 -4.30 2.57
C CYS A 124 15.80 -5.38 3.19
N ARG A 125 16.68 -6.01 2.41
CA ARG A 125 17.63 -7.01 2.90
C ARG A 125 18.80 -6.41 3.70
N THR A 126 19.23 -5.19 3.37
CA THR A 126 20.42 -4.56 3.98
C THR A 126 20.11 -3.60 5.11
N LYS A 127 18.96 -2.92 5.07
CA LYS A 127 18.53 -1.94 6.08
C LYS A 127 17.39 -2.46 6.95
N GLY A 128 16.69 -3.49 6.49
CA GLY A 128 15.58 -4.08 7.22
C GLY A 128 16.03 -5.05 8.32
N PRO A 129 15.14 -5.35 9.26
CA PRO A 129 15.34 -6.49 10.15
C PRO A 129 15.43 -7.79 9.35
N ALA A 130 16.13 -8.77 9.91
CA ALA A 130 16.22 -10.09 9.32
C ALA A 130 14.82 -10.69 9.16
N ALA A 131 14.55 -11.25 7.98
CA ALA A 131 13.34 -12.03 7.74
C ALA A 131 13.34 -13.29 8.63
N PRO A 132 12.16 -13.86 8.94
CA PRO A 132 12.09 -15.15 9.61
C PRO A 132 12.81 -16.23 8.78
N ALA A 133 13.24 -17.32 9.44
CA ALA A 133 13.84 -18.45 8.75
C ALA A 133 12.93 -18.94 7.61
N ASN A 134 13.53 -19.29 6.47
CA ASN A 134 12.83 -19.64 5.21
C ASN A 134 11.95 -18.53 4.63
N GLY A 135 12.17 -17.28 5.06
CA GLY A 135 11.60 -16.09 4.46
C GLY A 135 12.66 -15.14 3.95
N ASP A 136 12.22 -14.16 3.16
CA ASP A 136 13.05 -13.10 2.60
C ASP A 136 12.29 -11.76 2.64
N SER A 137 13.05 -10.68 2.54
CA SER A 137 12.59 -9.30 2.59
C SER A 137 12.37 -8.74 1.19
N PHE A 138 11.16 -8.30 0.91
CA PHE A 138 10.74 -7.77 -0.39
C PHE A 138 10.31 -6.32 -0.29
N CYS A 139 10.56 -5.57 -1.35
CA CYS A 139 10.03 -4.23 -1.54
C CYS A 139 8.72 -4.31 -2.32
N ILE A 140 7.59 -4.10 -1.64
CA ILE A 140 6.26 -4.17 -2.24
C ILE A 140 5.52 -2.87 -1.95
N ALA A 141 4.97 -2.25 -2.99
CA ALA A 141 4.28 -0.95 -2.90
C ALA A 141 5.12 0.14 -2.20
N GLY A 142 6.45 0.12 -2.39
CA GLY A 142 7.39 1.11 -1.85
C GLY A 142 7.71 0.96 -0.36
N SER A 143 7.32 -0.15 0.27
CA SER A 143 7.66 -0.49 1.66
C SER A 143 8.20 -1.91 1.77
N CYS A 144 9.09 -2.13 2.75
CA CYS A 144 9.63 -3.46 2.99
C CYS A 144 8.61 -4.37 3.69
N THR A 145 8.53 -5.63 3.27
CA THR A 145 7.66 -6.65 3.86
C THR A 145 8.35 -8.01 3.78
N PHE A 146 7.81 -9.00 4.50
CA PHE A 146 8.33 -10.37 4.47
C PHE A 146 7.48 -11.28 3.59
N ARG A 147 8.14 -12.22 2.93
CA ARG A 147 7.53 -13.32 2.18
C ARG A 147 8.27 -14.61 2.48
N CYS A 148 7.54 -15.72 2.45
CA CYS A 148 8.17 -17.04 2.57
C CYS A 148 8.74 -17.45 1.22
N ASN A 149 9.84 -18.19 1.27
CA ASN A 149 10.47 -18.73 0.08
C ASN A 149 9.58 -19.80 -0.56
N PRO A 150 9.79 -20.14 -1.86
CA PRO A 150 9.06 -21.22 -2.51
C PRO A 150 9.09 -22.52 -1.69
N GLY A 151 7.93 -23.17 -1.55
CA GLY A 151 7.76 -24.36 -0.71
C GLY A 151 7.46 -24.06 0.77
N TYR A 152 7.52 -22.80 1.19
CA TYR A 152 7.23 -22.38 2.56
C TYR A 152 6.05 -21.41 2.61
N ALA A 153 5.38 -21.39 3.75
CA ALA A 153 4.24 -20.51 3.96
C ALA A 153 4.12 -20.05 5.42
N PRO A 154 3.43 -18.92 5.68
CA PRO A 154 3.19 -18.45 7.03
C PRO A 154 2.44 -19.50 7.86
N GLY A 155 3.00 -19.82 9.02
CA GLY A 155 2.51 -20.84 9.94
C GLY A 155 3.37 -20.93 11.20
N GLY A 156 3.45 -22.14 11.75
CA GLY A 156 4.03 -22.39 13.07
C GLY A 156 3.03 -22.14 14.19
N THR A 157 3.44 -22.39 15.44
CA THR A 157 2.57 -22.32 16.63
C THR A 157 1.86 -20.97 16.77
N ASP A 158 2.54 -19.88 16.41
CA ASP A 158 2.01 -18.52 16.53
C ASP A 158 1.65 -17.88 15.18
N GLY A 159 1.78 -18.62 14.07
CA GLY A 159 1.53 -18.08 12.71
C GLY A 159 2.55 -17.03 12.25
N THR A 160 3.71 -16.94 12.90
CA THR A 160 4.73 -15.90 12.66
C THR A 160 5.95 -16.38 11.88
N GLN A 161 6.02 -17.68 11.54
CA GLN A 161 7.17 -18.32 10.93
C GLN A 161 6.87 -18.75 9.49
N CYS A 162 7.90 -18.96 8.68
CA CYS A 162 7.77 -19.64 7.40
C CYS A 162 8.06 -21.13 7.59
N VAL A 163 7.00 -21.94 7.58
CA VAL A 163 7.07 -23.39 7.75
C VAL A 163 6.86 -24.08 6.40
N PRO A 164 7.38 -25.31 6.19
CA PRO A 164 7.16 -26.03 4.95
C PRO A 164 5.66 -26.18 4.66
N SER A 165 5.28 -25.92 3.41
CA SER A 165 3.92 -26.21 2.94
C SER A 165 3.72 -27.71 2.93
N GLN A 166 2.50 -28.13 3.28
CA GLN A 166 2.12 -29.54 3.40
C GLN A 166 0.96 -29.83 2.46
N THR A 167 0.87 -31.07 2.01
CA THR A 167 -0.33 -31.58 1.31
C THR A 167 -1.13 -32.53 2.19
N GLN A 168 -0.59 -32.93 3.34
CA GLN A 168 -1.23 -33.82 4.30
C GLN A 168 -0.89 -33.40 5.73
N CYS A 169 -1.90 -33.39 6.60
CA CYS A 169 -1.77 -33.10 8.03
C CYS A 169 -2.50 -34.17 8.83
N GLY A 170 -1.82 -34.81 9.79
CA GLY A 170 -2.43 -35.86 10.63
C GLY A 170 -3.07 -37.01 9.84
N GLY A 171 -2.53 -37.35 8.66
CA GLY A 171 -3.09 -38.36 7.76
C GLY A 171 -4.26 -37.89 6.89
N THR A 172 -4.74 -36.65 7.06
CA THR A 172 -5.77 -36.04 6.23
C THR A 172 -5.13 -35.29 5.06
N THR A 173 -5.60 -35.53 3.84
CA THR A 173 -5.16 -34.74 2.66
C THR A 173 -5.80 -33.36 2.71
N CYS A 174 -4.97 -32.33 2.53
CA CYS A 174 -5.41 -30.95 2.53
C CYS A 174 -5.86 -30.52 1.13
N ASP A 175 -7.08 -30.02 1.00
CA ASP A 175 -7.59 -29.44 -0.24
C ASP A 175 -6.97 -28.05 -0.46
N VAL A 176 -5.82 -28.04 -1.14
CA VAL A 176 -5.10 -26.81 -1.47
C VAL A 176 -5.58 -26.26 -2.82
N PRO A 177 -6.16 -25.05 -2.85
CA PRO A 177 -6.61 -24.47 -4.11
C PRO A 177 -5.43 -23.97 -4.96
N GLN A 178 -5.71 -23.64 -6.22
CA GLN A 178 -4.75 -22.95 -7.07
C GLN A 178 -4.30 -21.64 -6.40
N PHE A 179 -2.98 -21.39 -6.41
CA PHE A 179 -2.34 -20.28 -5.68
C PHE A 179 -2.53 -20.33 -4.16
N GLY A 180 -2.94 -21.48 -3.62
CA GLY A 180 -3.04 -21.75 -2.19
C GLY A 180 -1.83 -22.49 -1.64
N TYR A 181 -1.85 -22.67 -0.33
CA TYR A 181 -0.96 -23.56 0.39
C TYR A 181 -1.69 -24.17 1.59
N ALA A 182 -1.13 -25.25 2.15
CA ALA A 182 -1.53 -25.78 3.45
C ALA A 182 -0.33 -25.77 4.42
N THR A 183 -0.60 -25.48 5.69
CA THR A 183 0.30 -25.78 6.82
C THR A 183 -0.48 -26.62 7.84
N CYS A 184 0.21 -27.31 8.74
CA CYS A 184 -0.45 -28.12 9.75
C CYS A 184 -0.54 -27.36 11.07
N ASN A 185 -1.74 -27.34 11.64
CA ASN A 185 -1.95 -26.95 13.03
C ASN A 185 -1.41 -28.07 13.96
N THR A 186 -1.24 -27.73 15.24
CA THR A 186 -0.74 -28.68 16.26
C THR A 186 -1.69 -29.85 16.52
N ASP A 187 -2.98 -29.68 16.23
CA ASP A 187 -4.01 -30.73 16.32
C ASP A 187 -4.05 -31.64 15.07
N GLY A 188 -3.13 -31.45 14.11
CA GLY A 188 -3.09 -32.21 12.87
C GLY A 188 -4.09 -31.75 11.81
N THR A 189 -4.83 -30.65 12.04
CA THR A 189 -5.75 -30.10 11.04
C THR A 189 -5.02 -29.23 10.00
N CYS A 190 -5.56 -29.19 8.78
CA CYS A 190 -5.03 -28.35 7.70
C CYS A 190 -5.39 -26.88 7.93
N ASN A 191 -4.38 -26.02 7.90
CA ASN A 191 -4.51 -24.58 7.83
C ASN A 191 -4.28 -24.10 6.39
N ILE A 192 -5.36 -23.82 5.67
CA ILE A 192 -5.31 -23.40 4.26
C ILE A 192 -5.13 -21.89 4.16
N GLY A 193 -4.08 -21.46 3.46
CA GLY A 193 -3.80 -20.06 3.14
C GLY A 193 -3.70 -19.82 1.63
N CYS A 194 -3.59 -18.55 1.26
CA CYS A 194 -3.30 -18.15 -0.12
C CYS A 194 -1.87 -17.61 -0.22
N ALA A 195 -1.23 -17.88 -1.36
CA ALA A 195 0.06 -17.32 -1.68
C ALA A 195 0.02 -15.79 -1.65
N ALA A 196 1.18 -15.18 -1.47
CA ALA A 196 1.28 -13.73 -1.36
C ALA A 196 0.65 -13.00 -2.55
N GLY A 197 -0.19 -12.00 -2.25
CA GLY A 197 -0.93 -11.23 -3.27
C GLY A 197 -2.30 -11.80 -3.62
N TYR A 198 -2.64 -12.98 -3.10
CA TYR A 198 -3.95 -13.60 -3.26
C TYR A 198 -4.71 -13.59 -1.94
N GLN A 199 -6.01 -13.33 -2.02
CA GLN A 199 -6.92 -13.35 -0.89
C GLN A 199 -7.76 -14.61 -0.91
N ARG A 200 -8.01 -15.18 0.27
CA ARG A 200 -8.81 -16.39 0.43
C ARG A 200 -10.30 -16.07 0.43
N TYR A 201 -11.04 -16.79 -0.38
CA TYR A 201 -12.50 -16.75 -0.43
C TYR A 201 -13.07 -18.15 -0.29
N SER A 202 -14.20 -18.25 0.41
CA SER A 202 -15.02 -19.45 0.48
C SER A 202 -16.43 -19.07 0.06
N THR A 203 -17.06 -19.91 -0.75
CA THR A 203 -18.46 -19.76 -1.18
C THR A 203 -19.45 -20.15 -0.07
N ASN A 204 -18.96 -20.76 1.02
CA ASN A 204 -19.80 -21.19 2.14
C ASN A 204 -19.62 -20.28 3.35
N VAL A 205 -20.75 -19.88 3.97
CA VAL A 205 -20.78 -19.10 5.24
C VAL A 205 -20.04 -19.78 6.39
N ALA A 206 -20.08 -21.10 6.41
CA ALA A 206 -19.42 -21.92 7.43
C ALA A 206 -17.89 -21.89 7.31
N GLN A 207 -17.34 -21.33 6.21
CA GLN A 207 -15.91 -21.33 5.88
C GLN A 207 -15.33 -22.76 5.90
N THR A 208 -16.15 -23.73 5.50
CA THR A 208 -15.78 -25.13 5.32
C THR A 208 -15.98 -25.48 3.86
N GLY A 209 -15.10 -26.33 3.33
CA GLY A 209 -15.13 -26.75 1.92
C GLY A 209 -14.09 -26.03 1.03
N PRO A 210 -14.24 -26.12 -0.31
CA PRO A 210 -13.21 -25.68 -1.24
C PRO A 210 -12.99 -24.17 -1.14
N TYR A 211 -11.73 -23.80 -0.99
CA TYR A 211 -11.29 -22.41 -0.98
C TYR A 211 -10.90 -21.97 -2.39
N HIS A 212 -10.91 -20.67 -2.63
CA HIS A 212 -10.34 -20.07 -3.82
C HIS A 212 -9.44 -18.91 -3.43
N CYS A 213 -8.35 -18.75 -4.17
CA CYS A 213 -7.39 -17.68 -3.97
C CYS A 213 -7.48 -16.71 -5.15
N PHE A 214 -7.89 -15.46 -4.90
CA PHE A 214 -8.05 -14.44 -5.92
C PHE A 214 -7.10 -13.27 -5.68
N ALA A 215 -6.39 -12.82 -6.72
CA ALA A 215 -5.51 -11.66 -6.65
C ALA A 215 -6.30 -10.36 -6.82
N THR A 216 -7.18 -10.04 -5.87
CA THR A 216 -8.15 -8.93 -5.99
C THR A 216 -7.52 -7.55 -6.10
N GLN A 217 -6.22 -7.41 -5.83
CA GLN A 217 -5.52 -6.14 -5.94
C GLN A 217 -4.94 -5.86 -7.33
N THR A 218 -4.78 -6.89 -8.16
CA THR A 218 -4.01 -6.83 -9.42
C THR A 218 -4.66 -7.57 -10.58
N ASP A 219 -5.53 -8.53 -10.31
CA ASP A 219 -6.25 -9.29 -11.32
C ASP A 219 -7.45 -8.49 -11.83
N ALA A 220 -7.46 -8.19 -13.13
CA ALA A 220 -8.53 -7.48 -13.79
C ALA A 220 -9.84 -8.28 -13.82
N ALA A 221 -9.82 -9.61 -13.71
CA ALA A 221 -11.04 -10.43 -13.70
C ALA A 221 -11.71 -10.50 -12.30
N ASN A 222 -10.99 -10.13 -11.24
CA ASN A 222 -11.43 -10.31 -9.85
C ASN A 222 -11.14 -9.06 -9.00
N CYS A 223 -11.21 -7.87 -9.58
CA CYS A 223 -10.68 -6.66 -8.98
C CYS A 223 -11.51 -6.16 -7.79
N GLY A 224 -10.89 -6.01 -6.63
CA GLY A 224 -11.54 -5.65 -5.37
C GLY A 224 -12.34 -6.80 -4.74
N THR A 225 -13.09 -7.55 -5.56
CA THR A 225 -13.86 -8.73 -5.15
C THR A 225 -13.84 -9.81 -6.23
N PRO A 226 -13.98 -11.11 -5.88
CA PRO A 226 -14.08 -12.19 -6.85
C PRO A 226 -15.21 -11.94 -7.85
N GLY A 227 -14.95 -12.21 -9.13
CA GLY A 227 -15.88 -12.02 -10.24
C GLY A 227 -16.12 -10.57 -10.68
N ASN A 228 -15.54 -9.56 -10.00
CA ASN A 228 -15.64 -8.17 -10.43
C ASN A 228 -14.62 -7.88 -11.53
N ALA A 229 -14.99 -8.22 -12.76
CA ALA A 229 -14.18 -7.96 -13.94
C ALA A 229 -14.13 -6.46 -14.27
N CYS A 230 -12.94 -5.94 -14.51
CA CYS A 230 -12.75 -4.55 -14.85
C CYS A 230 -13.32 -4.24 -16.24
N PRO A 231 -14.11 -3.16 -16.35
CA PRO A 231 -14.71 -2.81 -17.62
C PRO A 231 -13.66 -2.40 -18.64
N ALA A 232 -13.92 -2.71 -19.90
CA ALA A 232 -13.11 -2.25 -21.02
C ALA A 232 -13.11 -0.71 -21.11
N SER A 233 -12.11 -0.18 -21.81
CA SER A 233 -12.04 1.24 -22.13
C SER A 233 -13.26 1.70 -22.92
N TYR A 234 -13.81 2.88 -22.58
CA TYR A 234 -15.02 3.42 -23.23
C TYR A 234 -14.86 3.57 -24.75
N ASN A 235 -13.68 3.97 -25.20
CA ASN A 235 -13.36 4.14 -26.62
C ASN A 235 -12.64 2.92 -27.23
N GLY A 236 -12.57 1.80 -26.50
CA GLY A 236 -11.85 0.60 -26.93
C GLY A 236 -10.33 0.72 -26.92
N ILE A 237 -9.75 1.84 -26.45
CA ILE A 237 -8.30 2.04 -26.40
C ILE A 237 -7.75 1.77 -25.01
N GLY A 238 -6.79 0.86 -24.91
CA GLY A 238 -6.12 0.49 -23.66
C GLY A 238 -6.75 -0.72 -22.97
N GLU A 239 -5.98 -1.32 -22.07
CA GLU A 239 -6.34 -2.60 -21.45
C GLU A 239 -6.95 -2.41 -20.06
N PRO A 240 -7.98 -3.18 -19.68
CA PRO A 240 -8.52 -3.17 -18.33
C PRO A 240 -7.46 -3.67 -17.35
N VAL A 241 -7.23 -2.92 -16.27
CA VAL A 241 -6.26 -3.28 -15.24
C VAL A 241 -6.85 -3.07 -13.85
N CYS A 242 -6.54 -3.97 -12.94
CA CYS A 242 -6.80 -3.77 -11.53
C CYS A 242 -5.59 -3.11 -10.87
N LYS A 243 -5.80 -1.98 -10.19
CA LYS A 243 -4.77 -1.32 -9.38
C LYS A 243 -5.30 -1.08 -7.99
N PHE A 244 -4.75 -1.81 -7.02
CA PHE A 244 -5.13 -1.72 -5.60
C PHE A 244 -6.64 -1.92 -5.40
N GLY A 245 -7.21 -2.93 -6.08
CA GLY A 245 -8.60 -3.31 -5.92
C GLY A 245 -9.58 -2.35 -6.59
N THR A 246 -9.06 -1.41 -7.37
CA THR A 246 -9.86 -0.47 -8.17
C THR A 246 -9.58 -0.68 -9.65
N CYS A 247 -10.65 -0.88 -10.42
CA CYS A 247 -10.55 -0.96 -11.86
C CYS A 247 -10.15 0.35 -12.51
N ARG A 248 -9.21 0.27 -13.44
CA ARG A 248 -8.75 1.35 -14.32
C ARG A 248 -8.45 0.79 -15.71
N VAL A 249 -8.06 1.68 -16.62
CA VAL A 249 -7.52 1.32 -17.93
C VAL A 249 -6.04 1.70 -17.97
N SER A 250 -5.21 0.80 -18.47
CA SER A 250 -3.81 1.09 -18.77
C SER A 250 -3.72 1.63 -20.19
N CYS A 251 -3.35 2.90 -20.30
CA CYS A 251 -3.26 3.57 -21.58
C CYS A 251 -1.92 3.27 -22.27
N PRO A 252 -1.92 3.07 -23.61
CA PRO A 252 -0.70 3.00 -24.39
C PRO A 252 0.13 4.29 -24.23
N VAL A 253 1.41 4.20 -24.57
CA VAL A 253 2.31 5.37 -24.58
C VAL A 253 1.73 6.47 -25.48
N GLY A 254 1.74 7.71 -25.00
CA GLY A 254 1.16 8.87 -25.70
C GLY A 254 -0.31 9.11 -25.41
N TYR A 255 -0.99 8.22 -24.68
CA TYR A 255 -2.37 8.42 -24.24
C TYR A 255 -2.45 8.74 -22.74
N ALA A 256 -3.35 9.65 -22.38
CA ALA A 256 -3.66 10.00 -21.01
C ALA A 256 -4.98 9.34 -20.57
N LEU A 257 -5.00 8.76 -19.36
CA LEU A 257 -6.22 8.23 -18.76
C LEU A 257 -7.20 9.37 -18.43
N ARG A 258 -8.43 9.24 -18.89
CA ARG A 258 -9.54 10.17 -18.63
C ARG A 258 -10.77 9.42 -18.14
N ARG A 259 -11.74 10.18 -17.61
CA ARG A 259 -13.01 9.64 -17.12
C ARG A 259 -14.13 9.98 -18.09
N ALA A 260 -14.87 8.97 -18.53
CA ALA A 260 -16.07 9.11 -19.33
C ALA A 260 -17.29 9.37 -18.44
N GLN A 261 -18.40 9.80 -19.03
CA GLN A 261 -19.69 9.91 -18.34
C GLN A 261 -20.41 8.56 -18.19
N SER A 262 -19.94 7.52 -18.87
CA SER A 262 -20.53 6.17 -18.78
C SER A 262 -20.34 5.58 -17.38
N ALA A 263 -21.42 5.05 -16.82
CA ALA A 263 -21.39 4.31 -15.55
C ALA A 263 -20.77 2.92 -15.70
N THR A 264 -20.89 2.29 -16.88
CA THR A 264 -20.38 0.94 -17.16
C THR A 264 -18.91 0.97 -17.60
N ASN A 265 -18.51 1.97 -18.37
CA ASN A 265 -17.16 2.12 -18.91
C ASN A 265 -16.63 3.51 -18.52
N PRO A 266 -16.29 3.73 -17.24
CA PRO A 266 -16.00 5.07 -16.73
C PRO A 266 -14.63 5.61 -17.14
N TYR A 267 -13.77 4.82 -17.80
CA TYR A 267 -12.40 5.22 -18.14
C TYR A 267 -12.13 5.09 -19.63
N TYR A 268 -11.28 5.98 -20.15
CA TYR A 268 -10.81 5.92 -21.54
C TYR A 268 -9.41 6.51 -21.68
N CYS A 269 -8.77 6.20 -22.80
CA CYS A 269 -7.44 6.71 -23.13
C CYS A 269 -7.54 7.81 -24.18
N TYR A 270 -6.99 8.98 -23.87
CA TYR A 270 -7.10 10.19 -24.68
C TYR A 270 -5.73 10.64 -25.21
N ASN A 271 -5.61 10.86 -26.52
CA ASN A 271 -4.44 11.49 -27.14
C ASN A 271 -4.80 12.61 -28.13
N GLY A 272 -6.02 13.15 -28.06
CA GLY A 272 -6.55 14.13 -29.00
C GLY A 272 -7.94 13.74 -29.50
N LEU A 273 -8.53 14.56 -30.39
CA LEU A 273 -9.88 14.36 -30.91
C LEU A 273 -10.06 13.01 -31.62
N SER A 274 -9.02 12.50 -32.28
CA SER A 274 -9.01 11.19 -32.95
C SER A 274 -9.25 10.00 -32.00
N SER A 275 -8.97 10.16 -30.71
CA SER A 275 -9.20 9.11 -29.70
C SER A 275 -10.64 9.05 -29.19
N LEU A 276 -11.52 9.98 -29.55
CA LEU A 276 -12.90 9.99 -29.05
C LEU A 276 -13.87 9.09 -29.83
N GLY A 277 -13.38 8.41 -30.89
CA GLY A 277 -14.23 7.63 -31.81
C GLY A 277 -15.13 8.53 -32.67
N PRO A 278 -15.79 7.98 -33.71
CA PRO A 278 -16.87 8.69 -34.37
C PRO A 278 -18.03 8.87 -33.37
N ALA A 279 -18.53 10.10 -33.29
CA ALA A 279 -19.71 10.46 -32.49
C ALA A 279 -20.97 9.72 -32.94
#